data_AF-A0A0D6DX79-F1
#
_entry.id   AF-A0A0D6DX79-F1
#
_cell.length_a   1.000
_cell.length_b   1.000
_cell.length_c   1.000
_cell.angle_alpha   90.00
_cell.angle_beta   90.00
_cell.angle_gamma   90.00
#
_symmetry.space_group_name_H-M   'P 1'
#
loop_
_entity.id
_entity.type
_entity.pdbx_description
1 polymer ?
#
loop_
_entity_poly.entity_id
_entity_poly.type
_entity_poly.pdbx_seq_one_letter_code
_entity_poly.pdbx_strand_id
1 'polypeptide(L)'
;MSHSENVVELLHAGQFDQMASEIEKALQVDSAELLADLAEYLSMMGFSSESRQVYEAISQENTANTDIILNLAEMKVDDGDLDGALALLYQVASTDDNYVAALVMIADLYQLDGVWEAALEKLQEASTLSDSPLVSFAIAELHYNQANWQEAIDYFAKLSQRQILELTKVSIYQRIGTAYASLGEFENAEKFLEKSLEINHDDTVLFELAQISAVLGEHKRAIDYFKQLDALAPDFDGYAYPYTQALIEENEFDSAFAVAKDGLSKNPTDVPLLHLTSRIAYALHDLKASETYLVQALDLAELHDETIFLLSNLYLLQADYEAVINLAPLLDDDHALARWNIAKAYVELEQDTAALAIYDEIDQSVLADNPEFLLDYAHILIRNGRANDAKLSLTQYLASVPDDENAQELFNELI
;
A
#
# COMPACT_ATOMS: atom_id res chain seq x y z
N MET A 1 -17.14 -49.99 16.67
CA MET A 1 -16.46 -48.71 16.74
C MET A 1 -15.01 -49.01 16.41
N SER A 2 -14.49 -48.46 15.32
CA SER A 2 -13.06 -48.59 14.98
C SER A 2 -12.22 -47.81 15.99
N HIS A 3 -10.91 -48.04 15.99
CA HIS A 3 -10.02 -47.22 16.81
C HIS A 3 -9.98 -45.79 16.26
N SER A 4 -10.05 -45.58 14.94
CA SER A 4 -10.21 -44.27 14.31
C SER A 4 -11.46 -43.51 14.80
N GLU A 5 -12.62 -44.17 14.88
CA GLU A 5 -13.84 -43.54 15.41
C GLU A 5 -13.66 -43.16 16.89
N ASN A 6 -12.98 -44.00 17.68
CA ASN A 6 -12.70 -43.72 19.08
C ASN A 6 -11.69 -42.56 19.24
N VAL A 7 -10.71 -42.42 18.35
CA VAL A 7 -9.79 -41.26 18.32
C VAL A 7 -10.59 -39.97 18.15
N VAL A 8 -11.58 -39.93 17.26
CA VAL A 8 -12.46 -38.76 17.06
C VAL A 8 -13.27 -38.45 18.32
N GLU A 9 -13.84 -39.47 18.99
CA GLU A 9 -14.57 -39.26 20.25
C GLU A 9 -13.66 -38.70 21.37
N LEU A 10 -12.44 -39.23 21.49
CA LEU A 10 -11.46 -38.78 22.48
C LEU A 10 -10.99 -37.34 22.22
N LEU A 11 -10.84 -36.97 20.94
CA LEU A 11 -10.53 -35.61 20.53
C LEU A 11 -11.64 -34.64 20.97
N HIS A 12 -12.91 -34.98 20.72
CA HIS A 12 -14.05 -34.16 21.16
C HIS A 12 -14.16 -34.06 22.67
N ALA A 13 -13.74 -35.10 23.39
CA ALA A 13 -13.69 -35.13 24.85
C ALA A 13 -12.46 -34.39 25.44
N GLY A 14 -11.53 -33.91 24.61
CA GLY A 14 -10.28 -33.26 25.04
C GLY A 14 -9.30 -34.20 25.75
N GLN A 15 -9.38 -35.50 25.47
CA GLN A 15 -8.59 -36.55 26.14
C GLN A 15 -7.35 -36.93 25.32
N PHE A 16 -6.42 -35.99 25.14
CA PHE A 16 -5.28 -36.13 24.21
C PHE A 16 -4.31 -37.27 24.55
N ASP A 17 -4.06 -37.55 25.83
CA ASP A 17 -3.18 -38.67 26.22
C ASP A 17 -3.75 -40.02 25.80
N GLN A 18 -5.08 -40.17 25.90
CA GLN A 18 -5.78 -41.39 25.49
C GLN A 18 -5.88 -41.46 23.97
N MET A 19 -6.12 -40.31 23.33
CA MET A 19 -6.15 -40.16 21.88
C MET A 19 -4.84 -40.67 21.25
N ALA A 20 -3.67 -40.27 21.77
CA ALA A 20 -2.38 -40.71 21.25
C ALA A 20 -2.21 -42.23 21.31
N SER A 21 -2.57 -42.86 22.44
CA SER A 21 -2.54 -44.32 22.56
C SER A 21 -3.55 -45.01 21.64
N GLU A 22 -4.67 -44.37 21.37
CA GLU A 22 -5.71 -44.91 20.50
C GLU A 22 -5.33 -44.82 19.02
N ILE A 23 -4.60 -43.78 18.62
CA ILE A 23 -3.99 -43.65 17.28
C ILE A 23 -3.04 -44.82 17.03
N GLU A 24 -2.16 -45.15 17.97
CA GLU A 24 -1.24 -46.30 17.82
C GLU A 24 -1.97 -47.63 17.62
N LYS A 25 -3.15 -47.80 18.23
CA LYS A 25 -3.99 -49.00 18.02
C LYS A 25 -4.69 -48.96 16.66
N ALA A 26 -5.18 -47.80 16.24
CA ALA A 26 -5.76 -47.61 14.93
C ALA A 26 -4.76 -48.00 13.83
N LEU A 27 -3.52 -47.52 13.94
CA LEU A 27 -2.44 -47.83 13.00
C LEU A 27 -2.11 -49.33 12.87
N GLN A 28 -2.47 -50.16 13.85
CA GLN A 28 -2.20 -51.60 13.82
C GLN A 28 -3.36 -52.44 13.28
N VAL A 29 -4.60 -51.93 13.35
CA VAL A 29 -5.81 -52.73 13.23
C VAL A 29 -6.78 -52.20 12.18
N ASP A 30 -6.86 -50.88 12.02
CA ASP A 30 -7.83 -50.25 11.14
C ASP A 30 -7.35 -50.26 9.67
N SER A 31 -8.31 -50.15 8.74
CA SER A 31 -7.99 -50.14 7.31
C SER A 31 -7.34 -48.83 6.88
N ALA A 32 -6.56 -48.86 5.81
CA ALA A 32 -5.96 -47.67 5.21
C ALA A 32 -6.99 -46.58 4.87
N GLU A 33 -8.20 -46.96 4.45
CA GLU A 33 -9.32 -46.03 4.20
C GLU A 33 -9.77 -45.32 5.49
N LEU A 34 -10.00 -46.06 6.57
CA LEU A 34 -10.37 -45.48 7.88
C LEU A 34 -9.26 -44.65 8.51
N LEU A 35 -8.00 -44.98 8.22
CA LEU A 35 -6.85 -44.21 8.67
C LEU A 35 -6.69 -42.93 7.84
N ALA A 36 -6.98 -42.96 6.54
CA ALA A 36 -7.00 -41.76 5.70
C ALA A 36 -8.10 -40.79 6.15
N ASP A 37 -9.32 -41.28 6.37
CA ASP A 37 -10.43 -40.49 6.93
C ASP A 37 -10.06 -39.87 8.29
N LEU A 38 -9.37 -40.64 9.14
CA LEU A 38 -8.90 -40.15 10.43
C LEU A 38 -7.86 -39.03 10.26
N ALA A 39 -6.88 -39.20 9.38
CA ALA A 39 -5.83 -38.23 9.17
C ALA A 39 -6.36 -36.93 8.55
N GLU A 40 -7.32 -37.01 7.62
CA GLU A 40 -8.03 -35.85 7.07
C GLU A 40 -8.78 -35.12 8.18
N TYR A 41 -9.53 -35.87 9.00
CA TYR A 41 -10.26 -35.29 10.13
C TYR A 41 -9.35 -34.58 11.13
N LEU A 42 -8.22 -35.21 11.51
CA LEU A 42 -7.22 -34.63 12.39
C LEU A 42 -6.64 -33.34 11.78
N SER A 43 -6.36 -33.34 10.48
CA SER A 43 -5.87 -32.16 9.75
C SER A 43 -6.87 -30.99 9.83
N MET A 44 -8.15 -31.25 9.51
CA MET A 44 -9.22 -30.24 9.56
C MET A 44 -9.42 -29.65 10.97
N MET A 45 -9.13 -30.42 12.01
CA MET A 45 -9.23 -29.98 13.40
C MET A 45 -7.95 -29.30 13.93
N GLY A 46 -6.90 -29.18 13.10
CA GLY A 46 -5.63 -28.54 13.45
C GLY A 46 -4.61 -29.43 14.16
N PHE A 47 -4.83 -30.76 14.19
CA PHE A 47 -3.91 -31.75 14.76
C PHE A 47 -2.93 -32.27 13.69
N SER A 48 -2.12 -31.36 13.13
CA SER A 48 -1.26 -31.64 11.98
C SER A 48 -0.18 -32.67 12.27
N SER A 49 0.36 -32.74 13.50
CA SER A 49 1.37 -33.74 13.88
C SER A 49 0.82 -35.16 13.85
N GLU A 50 -0.36 -35.36 14.41
CA GLU A 50 -1.03 -36.65 14.50
C GLU A 50 -1.56 -37.08 13.14
N SER A 51 -2.15 -36.15 12.38
CA SER A 51 -2.55 -36.38 10.98
C SER A 51 -1.35 -36.87 10.14
N ARG A 52 -0.19 -36.22 10.27
CA ARG A 52 1.03 -36.61 9.55
C ARG A 52 1.51 -38.00 9.95
N GLN A 53 1.55 -38.30 11.24
CA GLN A 53 1.92 -39.62 11.74
C GLN A 53 1.06 -40.72 11.09
N VAL A 54 -0.24 -40.45 10.95
CA VAL A 54 -1.18 -41.40 10.35
C VAL A 54 -0.94 -41.51 8.84
N TYR A 55 -0.81 -40.41 8.10
CA TYR A 55 -0.53 -40.46 6.67
C TYR A 55 0.82 -41.11 6.32
N GLU A 56 1.88 -40.82 7.07
CA GLU A 56 3.20 -41.44 6.87
C GLU A 56 3.16 -42.95 7.09
N ALA A 57 2.40 -43.41 8.10
CA ALA A 57 2.22 -44.82 8.37
C ALA A 57 1.47 -45.53 7.21
N ILE A 58 0.41 -44.93 6.68
CA ILE A 58 -0.33 -45.50 5.54
C ILE A 58 0.52 -45.50 4.26
N SER A 59 1.28 -44.43 4.03
CA SER A 59 2.14 -44.28 2.84
C SER A 59 3.23 -45.36 2.75
N GLN A 60 3.78 -45.79 3.89
CA GLN A 60 4.77 -46.88 3.95
C GLN A 60 4.19 -48.25 3.58
N GLU A 61 2.91 -48.48 3.84
CA GLU A 61 2.23 -49.76 3.56
C GLU A 61 1.57 -49.82 2.18
N ASN A 62 1.16 -48.66 1.64
CA ASN A 62 0.36 -48.60 0.41
C ASN A 62 0.81 -47.42 -0.48
N THR A 63 1.89 -47.65 -1.24
CA THR A 63 2.61 -46.64 -2.03
C THR A 63 1.85 -46.10 -3.25
N ALA A 64 0.58 -46.46 -3.43
CA ALA A 64 -0.21 -46.18 -4.64
C ALA A 64 -1.42 -45.26 -4.41
N ASN A 65 -1.69 -44.81 -3.16
CA ASN A 65 -2.75 -43.86 -2.92
C ASN A 65 -2.22 -42.43 -3.11
N THR A 66 -2.49 -41.85 -4.28
CA THR A 66 -2.03 -40.51 -4.65
C THR A 66 -2.74 -39.40 -3.87
N ASP A 67 -3.93 -39.62 -3.30
CA ASP A 67 -4.59 -38.64 -2.41
C ASP A 67 -3.74 -38.39 -1.16
N ILE A 68 -3.14 -39.44 -0.60
CA ILE A 68 -2.24 -39.34 0.56
C ILE A 68 -0.96 -38.59 0.19
N ILE A 69 -0.46 -38.78 -1.04
CA ILE A 69 0.72 -38.07 -1.54
C ILE A 69 0.44 -36.57 -1.63
N LEU A 70 -0.73 -36.17 -2.15
CA LEU A 70 -1.13 -34.75 -2.21
C LEU A 70 -1.23 -34.15 -0.80
N ASN A 71 -1.91 -34.83 0.13
CA ASN A 71 -2.06 -34.35 1.51
C ASN A 71 -0.71 -34.25 2.23
N LEU A 72 0.17 -35.24 2.09
CA LEU A 72 1.53 -35.17 2.66
C LEU A 72 2.37 -34.06 2.03
N ALA A 73 2.21 -33.79 0.73
CA ALA A 73 2.89 -32.69 0.07
C ALA A 73 2.42 -31.34 0.63
N GLU A 74 1.12 -31.14 0.82
CA GLU A 74 0.57 -29.93 1.45
C GLU A 74 1.13 -29.72 2.86
N MET A 75 1.14 -30.76 3.69
CA MET A 75 1.73 -30.70 5.04
C MET A 75 3.23 -30.38 5.03
N LYS A 76 3.94 -30.74 3.96
CA LYS A 76 5.35 -30.41 3.76
C LYS A 76 5.53 -28.94 3.36
N VAL A 77 4.60 -28.39 2.57
CA VAL A 77 4.56 -26.95 2.27
C VAL A 77 4.37 -26.14 3.55
N ASP A 78 3.43 -26.54 4.42
CA ASP A 78 3.17 -25.87 5.70
C ASP A 78 4.39 -25.86 6.63
N ASP A 79 5.22 -26.90 6.57
CA ASP A 79 6.49 -26.99 7.30
C ASP A 79 7.63 -26.15 6.69
N GLY A 80 7.43 -25.61 5.48
CA GLY A 80 8.47 -24.98 4.67
C GLY A 80 9.44 -25.95 3.99
N ASP A 81 9.16 -27.26 3.99
CA ASP A 81 9.94 -28.29 3.29
C ASP A 81 9.46 -28.42 1.83
N LEU A 82 9.71 -27.37 1.03
CA LEU A 82 9.27 -27.28 -0.37
C LEU A 82 9.90 -28.38 -1.25
N ASP A 83 11.17 -28.71 -1.02
CA ASP A 83 11.89 -29.78 -1.73
C ASP A 83 11.24 -31.15 -1.46
N GLY A 84 10.89 -31.43 -0.20
CA GLY A 84 10.18 -32.64 0.20
C GLY A 84 8.79 -32.74 -0.42
N ALA A 85 8.05 -31.62 -0.47
CA ALA A 85 6.75 -31.55 -1.12
C ALA A 85 6.85 -31.85 -2.63
N LEU A 86 7.79 -31.21 -3.34
CA LEU A 86 8.04 -31.48 -4.77
C LEU A 86 8.39 -32.96 -5.01
N ALA A 87 9.26 -33.53 -4.19
CA ALA A 87 9.67 -34.93 -4.31
C ALA A 87 8.50 -35.92 -4.15
N LEU A 88 7.49 -35.57 -3.34
CA LEU A 88 6.25 -36.34 -3.22
C LEU A 88 5.37 -36.16 -4.47
N LEU A 89 5.12 -34.92 -4.89
CA LEU A 89 4.23 -34.63 -6.02
C LEU A 89 4.73 -35.26 -7.33
N TYR A 90 6.04 -35.34 -7.56
CA TYR A 90 6.61 -36.00 -8.74
C TYR A 90 6.45 -37.53 -8.77
N GLN A 91 5.96 -38.15 -7.68
CA GLN A 91 5.64 -39.59 -7.67
C GLN A 91 4.28 -39.87 -8.33
N VAL A 92 3.42 -38.86 -8.46
CA VAL A 92 2.11 -38.99 -9.11
C VAL A 92 2.30 -39.21 -10.61
N ALA A 93 1.86 -40.36 -11.11
CA ALA A 93 2.05 -40.74 -12.51
C ALA A 93 1.12 -39.96 -13.44
N SER A 94 1.53 -39.71 -14.69
CA SER A 94 0.72 -38.97 -15.67
C SER A 94 -0.58 -39.64 -16.10
N THR A 95 -0.78 -40.90 -15.73
CA THR A 95 -2.02 -41.66 -15.95
C THR A 95 -2.95 -41.68 -14.73
N ASP A 96 -2.54 -41.06 -13.63
CA ASP A 96 -3.26 -41.02 -12.37
C ASP A 96 -4.32 -39.91 -12.38
N ASP A 97 -5.47 -40.15 -11.74
CA ASP A 97 -6.56 -39.18 -11.66
C ASP A 97 -6.14 -37.91 -10.90
N ASN A 98 -5.18 -38.02 -9.98
CA ASN A 98 -4.63 -36.90 -9.22
C ASN A 98 -3.48 -36.16 -9.92
N TYR A 99 -3.08 -36.57 -11.13
CA TYR A 99 -1.96 -35.95 -11.81
C TYR A 99 -2.18 -34.45 -12.09
N VAL A 100 -3.41 -34.07 -12.45
CA VAL A 100 -3.76 -32.66 -12.68
C VAL A 100 -3.63 -31.85 -11.39
N ALA A 101 -4.10 -32.38 -10.27
CA ALA A 101 -3.94 -31.72 -8.96
C ALA A 101 -2.47 -31.61 -8.57
N ALA A 102 -1.68 -32.67 -8.78
CA ALA A 102 -0.23 -32.64 -8.53
C ALA A 102 0.48 -31.57 -9.37
N LEU A 103 0.13 -31.41 -10.65
CA LEU A 103 0.69 -30.37 -11.52
C LEU A 103 0.37 -28.96 -11.01
N VAL A 104 -0.86 -28.73 -10.53
CA VAL A 104 -1.25 -27.43 -9.93
C VAL A 104 -0.43 -27.16 -8.67
N MET A 105 -0.31 -28.13 -7.76
CA MET A 105 0.50 -27.96 -6.54
C MET A 105 1.99 -27.74 -6.84
N ILE A 106 2.55 -28.44 -7.84
CA ILE A 106 3.94 -28.20 -8.29
C ILE A 106 4.08 -26.77 -8.82
N ALA A 107 3.09 -26.27 -9.57
CA ALA A 107 3.12 -24.90 -10.06
C ALA A 107 3.05 -23.88 -8.92
N ASP A 108 2.23 -24.12 -7.90
CA ASP A 108 2.16 -23.25 -6.70
C ASP A 108 3.49 -23.21 -5.95
N LEU A 109 4.17 -24.36 -5.82
CA LEU A 109 5.52 -24.42 -5.25
C LEU A 109 6.54 -23.63 -6.07
N TYR A 110 6.50 -23.74 -7.40
CA TYR A 110 7.35 -22.94 -8.27
C TYR A 110 7.04 -21.44 -8.21
N GLN A 111 5.79 -21.03 -7.95
CA GLN A 111 5.45 -19.64 -7.71
C GLN A 111 6.08 -19.11 -6.42
N LEU A 112 6.04 -19.90 -5.33
CA LEU A 112 6.69 -19.54 -4.08
C LEU A 112 8.21 -19.34 -4.23
N ASP A 113 8.84 -20.17 -5.07
CA ASP A 113 10.27 -20.04 -5.40
C ASP A 113 10.58 -18.98 -6.47
N GLY A 114 9.56 -18.31 -7.03
CA GLY A 114 9.70 -17.30 -8.08
C GLY A 114 10.11 -17.86 -9.45
N VAL A 115 9.94 -19.16 -9.67
CA VAL A 115 10.23 -19.86 -10.94
C VAL A 115 8.99 -19.88 -11.83
N TRP A 116 8.60 -18.68 -12.24
CA TRP A 116 7.35 -18.36 -12.95
C TRP A 116 7.13 -19.15 -14.24
N GLU A 117 8.17 -19.34 -15.06
CA GLU A 117 8.05 -20.05 -16.33
C GLU A 117 7.78 -21.54 -16.13
N ALA A 118 8.43 -22.16 -15.13
CA ALA A 118 8.20 -23.56 -14.80
C ALA A 118 6.80 -23.76 -14.21
N ALA A 119 6.32 -22.83 -13.38
CA ALA A 119 4.94 -22.84 -12.91
C ALA A 119 3.95 -22.78 -14.07
N LEU A 120 4.16 -21.85 -15.02
CA LEU A 120 3.30 -21.72 -16.20
C LEU A 120 3.31 -22.99 -17.06
N GLU A 121 4.48 -23.61 -17.26
CA GLU A 121 4.59 -24.88 -18.01
C GLU A 121 3.73 -25.97 -17.38
N LYS A 122 3.76 -26.12 -16.04
CA LYS A 122 2.96 -27.13 -15.33
C LYS A 122 1.47 -26.85 -15.37
N LEU A 123 1.06 -25.59 -15.26
CA LEU A 123 -0.35 -25.23 -15.42
C LEU A 123 -0.83 -25.40 -16.87
N GLN A 124 0.02 -25.10 -17.85
CA GLN A 124 -0.30 -25.36 -19.26
C GLN A 124 -0.44 -26.86 -19.52
N GLU A 125 0.46 -27.69 -19.01
CA GLU A 125 0.32 -29.15 -19.05
C GLU A 125 -1.01 -29.59 -18.44
N ALA A 126 -1.34 -29.13 -17.23
CA ALA A 126 -2.61 -29.41 -16.56
C ALA A 126 -3.83 -28.99 -17.41
N SER A 127 -3.76 -27.85 -18.08
CA SER A 127 -4.85 -27.33 -18.93
C SER A 127 -5.09 -28.15 -20.19
N THR A 128 -4.08 -28.88 -20.69
CA THR A 128 -4.25 -29.80 -21.82
C THR A 128 -4.93 -31.11 -21.42
N LEU A 129 -4.88 -31.44 -20.13
CA LEU A 129 -5.39 -32.69 -19.56
C LEU A 129 -6.78 -32.53 -18.94
N SER A 130 -7.16 -31.30 -18.56
CA SER A 130 -8.41 -31.01 -17.86
C SER A 130 -8.97 -29.64 -18.21
N ASP A 131 -10.28 -29.59 -18.48
CA ASP A 131 -11.05 -28.35 -18.63
C ASP A 131 -11.49 -27.79 -17.26
N SER A 132 -10.83 -28.18 -16.16
CA SER A 132 -11.19 -27.74 -14.82
C SER A 132 -11.05 -26.21 -14.69
N PRO A 133 -12.09 -25.52 -14.17
CA PRO A 133 -12.03 -24.08 -13.97
C PRO A 133 -10.97 -23.69 -12.92
N LEU A 134 -10.57 -24.61 -12.03
CA LEU A 134 -9.49 -24.37 -11.06
C LEU A 134 -8.12 -24.26 -11.73
N VAL A 135 -7.86 -25.04 -12.79
CA VAL A 135 -6.60 -24.94 -13.55
C VAL A 135 -6.54 -23.59 -14.29
N SER A 136 -7.64 -23.20 -14.93
CA SER A 136 -7.74 -21.89 -15.57
C SER A 136 -7.65 -20.73 -14.58
N PHE A 137 -8.19 -20.89 -13.38
CA PHE A 137 -8.06 -19.94 -12.28
C PHE A 137 -6.60 -19.82 -11.79
N ALA A 138 -5.89 -20.94 -11.62
CA ALA A 138 -4.48 -20.94 -11.23
C ALA A 138 -3.60 -20.23 -12.27
N ILE A 139 -3.88 -20.42 -13.58
CA ILE A 139 -3.18 -19.67 -14.65
C ILE A 139 -3.46 -18.16 -14.53
N ALA A 140 -4.70 -17.78 -14.23
CA ALA A 140 -5.09 -16.39 -14.07
C ALA A 140 -4.39 -15.74 -12.85
N GLU A 141 -4.38 -16.42 -11.70
CA GLU A 141 -3.66 -15.95 -10.49
C GLU A 141 -2.14 -15.86 -10.76
N LEU A 142 -1.55 -16.80 -11.50
CA LEU A 142 -0.14 -16.75 -11.89
C LEU A 142 0.18 -15.48 -12.69
N HIS A 143 -0.63 -15.16 -13.70
CA HIS A 143 -0.47 -13.91 -14.47
C HIS A 143 -0.71 -12.68 -13.59
N TYR A 144 -1.70 -12.72 -12.70
CA TYR A 144 -2.01 -11.64 -11.77
C TYR A 144 -0.83 -11.34 -10.83
N ASN A 145 -0.23 -12.38 -10.24
CA ASN A 145 0.92 -12.27 -9.34
C ASN A 145 2.19 -11.75 -10.06
N GLN A 146 2.30 -11.97 -11.37
CA GLN A 146 3.37 -11.43 -12.21
C GLN A 146 3.08 -10.01 -12.73
N ALA A 147 1.97 -9.38 -12.32
CA ALA A 147 1.51 -8.11 -12.86
C ALA A 147 1.25 -8.12 -14.38
N ASN A 148 1.03 -9.30 -14.97
CA ASN A 148 0.58 -9.47 -16.35
C ASN A 148 -0.93 -9.27 -16.41
N TRP A 149 -1.36 -8.02 -16.17
CA TRP A 149 -2.75 -7.67 -15.87
C TRP A 149 -3.72 -8.04 -17.00
N GLN A 150 -3.34 -7.81 -18.26
CA GLN A 150 -4.23 -8.07 -19.39
C GLN A 150 -4.48 -9.57 -19.56
N GLU A 151 -3.44 -10.38 -19.49
CA GLU A 151 -3.54 -11.85 -19.56
C GLU A 151 -4.36 -12.38 -18.38
N ALA A 152 -4.14 -11.88 -17.17
CA ALA A 152 -4.91 -12.25 -16.00
C ALA A 152 -6.42 -11.98 -16.23
N ILE A 153 -6.77 -10.78 -16.69
CA ILE A 153 -8.15 -10.41 -17.04
C ILE A 153 -8.73 -11.36 -18.09
N ASP A 154 -7.99 -11.67 -19.15
CA ASP A 154 -8.45 -12.54 -20.24
C ASP A 154 -8.75 -13.97 -19.78
N TYR A 155 -8.01 -14.49 -18.79
CA TYR A 155 -8.30 -15.80 -18.19
C TYR A 155 -9.46 -15.71 -17.19
N PHE A 156 -9.43 -14.73 -16.28
CA PHE A 156 -10.49 -14.52 -15.30
C PHE A 156 -11.87 -14.29 -15.94
N ALA A 157 -11.95 -13.53 -17.03
CA ALA A 157 -13.20 -13.22 -17.72
C ALA A 157 -13.90 -14.45 -18.33
N LYS A 158 -13.18 -15.57 -18.50
CA LYS A 158 -13.73 -16.84 -19.01
C LYS A 158 -14.31 -17.70 -17.88
N LEU A 159 -14.08 -17.34 -16.62
CA LEU A 159 -14.48 -18.12 -15.45
C LEU A 159 -15.83 -17.67 -14.89
N SER A 160 -16.54 -18.61 -14.28
CA SER A 160 -17.77 -18.32 -13.55
C SER A 160 -17.44 -17.80 -12.15
N GLN A 161 -17.70 -16.51 -11.89
CA GLN A 161 -17.55 -15.88 -10.56
C GLN A 161 -18.13 -16.74 -9.45
N ARG A 162 -19.39 -17.21 -9.60
CA ARG A 162 -20.08 -17.98 -8.57
C ARG A 162 -19.37 -19.30 -8.27
N GLN A 163 -18.92 -20.00 -9.31
CA GLN A 163 -18.28 -21.31 -9.17
C GLN A 163 -16.92 -21.18 -8.49
N ILE A 164 -16.09 -20.22 -8.95
CA ILE A 164 -14.77 -20.02 -8.37
C ILE A 164 -14.88 -19.49 -6.94
N LEU A 165 -15.76 -18.53 -6.68
CA LEU A 165 -15.98 -18.06 -5.31
C LEU A 165 -16.42 -19.18 -4.37
N GLU A 166 -17.25 -20.11 -4.83
CA GLU A 166 -17.66 -21.28 -4.02
C GLU A 166 -16.46 -22.18 -3.67
N LEU A 167 -15.59 -22.43 -4.66
CA LEU A 167 -14.44 -23.34 -4.55
C LEU A 167 -13.23 -22.74 -3.83
N THR A 168 -12.91 -21.46 -4.08
CA THR A 168 -11.66 -20.83 -3.64
C THR A 168 -11.86 -19.70 -2.63
N LYS A 169 -13.10 -19.24 -2.45
CA LYS A 169 -13.45 -18.02 -1.69
C LYS A 169 -12.84 -16.73 -2.25
N VAL A 170 -12.20 -16.78 -3.41
CA VAL A 170 -11.63 -15.61 -4.09
C VAL A 170 -12.67 -15.00 -5.04
N SER A 171 -12.83 -13.69 -4.96
CA SER A 171 -13.67 -12.93 -5.90
C SER A 171 -12.89 -12.63 -7.18
N ILE A 172 -13.28 -13.24 -8.31
CA ILE A 172 -12.73 -12.90 -9.61
C ILE A 172 -13.07 -11.45 -9.99
N TYR A 173 -14.24 -10.96 -9.60
CA TYR A 173 -14.60 -9.55 -9.82
C TYR A 173 -13.63 -8.59 -9.14
N GLN A 174 -13.17 -8.90 -7.93
CA GLN A 174 -12.11 -8.12 -7.27
C GLN A 174 -10.82 -8.19 -8.08
N ARG A 175 -10.34 -9.39 -8.41
CA ARG A 175 -9.10 -9.58 -9.19
C ARG A 175 -9.11 -8.81 -10.52
N ILE A 176 -10.20 -8.91 -11.28
CA ILE A 176 -10.35 -8.17 -12.53
C ILE A 176 -10.36 -6.66 -12.27
N GLY A 177 -11.08 -6.21 -11.24
CA GLY A 177 -11.14 -4.80 -10.85
C GLY A 177 -9.78 -4.21 -10.52
N THR A 178 -9.03 -4.87 -9.63
CA THR A 178 -7.67 -4.45 -9.24
C THR A 178 -6.68 -4.51 -10.42
N ALA A 179 -6.81 -5.50 -11.32
CA ALA A 179 -6.00 -5.57 -12.53
C ALA A 179 -6.30 -4.41 -13.50
N TYR A 180 -7.56 -4.04 -13.70
CA TYR A 180 -7.91 -2.85 -14.48
C TYR A 180 -7.38 -1.56 -13.86
N ALA A 181 -7.47 -1.42 -12.52
CA ALA A 181 -6.92 -0.25 -11.82
C ALA A 181 -5.41 -0.13 -12.05
N SER A 182 -4.70 -1.27 -12.02
CA SER A 182 -3.25 -1.34 -12.26
C SER A 182 -2.86 -1.02 -13.71
N LEU A 183 -3.77 -1.19 -14.66
CA LEU A 183 -3.63 -0.74 -16.06
C LEU A 183 -4.00 0.74 -16.27
N GLY A 184 -4.51 1.42 -15.23
CA GLY A 184 -5.04 2.78 -15.32
C GLY A 184 -6.44 2.87 -15.94
N GLU A 185 -7.12 1.74 -16.15
CA GLU A 185 -8.50 1.70 -16.66
C GLU A 185 -9.52 1.82 -15.53
N PHE A 186 -9.51 2.98 -14.87
CA PHE A 186 -10.25 3.23 -13.63
C PHE A 186 -11.77 3.03 -13.75
N GLU A 187 -12.40 3.39 -14.86
CA GLU A 187 -13.84 3.21 -15.05
C GLU A 187 -14.25 1.74 -15.24
N ASN A 188 -13.34 0.88 -15.72
CA ASN A 188 -13.57 -0.55 -15.77
C ASN A 188 -13.31 -1.19 -14.41
N ALA A 189 -12.25 -0.76 -13.73
CA ALA A 189 -11.93 -1.18 -12.37
C ALA A 189 -13.11 -0.98 -11.42
N GLU A 190 -13.68 0.23 -11.40
CA GLU A 190 -14.81 0.59 -10.55
C GLU A 190 -16.00 -0.36 -10.75
N LYS A 191 -16.41 -0.62 -12.00
CA LYS A 191 -17.55 -1.51 -12.30
C LYS A 191 -17.36 -2.93 -11.80
N PHE A 192 -16.13 -3.46 -11.84
CA PHE A 192 -15.85 -4.82 -11.39
C PHE A 192 -15.72 -4.88 -9.86
N LEU A 193 -15.09 -3.88 -9.25
CA LEU A 193 -15.01 -3.77 -7.79
C LEU A 193 -16.38 -3.57 -7.14
N GLU A 194 -17.27 -2.75 -7.71
CA GLU A 194 -18.65 -2.60 -7.25
C GLU A 194 -19.41 -3.94 -7.24
N LYS A 195 -19.29 -4.74 -8.31
CA LYS A 195 -19.88 -6.09 -8.36
C LYS A 195 -19.28 -7.03 -7.32
N SER A 196 -18.00 -6.87 -6.99
CA SER A 196 -17.39 -7.63 -5.90
C SER A 196 -18.00 -7.24 -4.56
N LEU A 197 -18.20 -5.93 -4.33
CA LEU A 197 -18.77 -5.37 -3.12
C LEU A 197 -20.24 -5.78 -2.90
N GLU A 198 -21.01 -5.95 -3.98
CA GLU A 198 -22.37 -6.51 -3.94
C GLU A 198 -22.42 -7.95 -3.39
N ILE A 199 -21.33 -8.71 -3.56
CA ILE A 199 -21.23 -10.11 -3.11
C ILE A 199 -20.73 -10.18 -1.67
N ASN A 200 -19.66 -9.46 -1.36
CA ASN A 200 -19.08 -9.39 -0.03
C ASN A 200 -18.67 -7.96 0.29
N HIS A 201 -19.05 -7.46 1.47
CA HIS A 201 -18.55 -6.19 1.97
C HIS A 201 -17.12 -6.40 2.49
N ASP A 202 -16.17 -6.07 1.63
CA ASP A 202 -14.74 -6.20 1.86
C ASP A 202 -14.12 -4.81 2.05
N ASP A 203 -13.32 -4.65 3.10
CA ASP A 203 -12.68 -3.38 3.47
C ASP A 203 -11.63 -2.94 2.45
N THR A 204 -10.86 -3.88 1.91
CA THR A 204 -9.86 -3.62 0.88
C THR A 204 -10.52 -3.14 -0.41
N VAL A 205 -11.63 -3.77 -0.82
CA VAL A 205 -12.42 -3.31 -1.99
C VAL A 205 -13.00 -1.92 -1.78
N LEU A 206 -13.51 -1.61 -0.58
CA LEU A 206 -14.00 -0.26 -0.26
C LEU A 206 -12.90 0.79 -0.36
N PHE A 207 -11.71 0.48 0.15
CA PHE A 207 -10.55 1.37 0.06
C PHE A 207 -10.08 1.58 -1.39
N GLU A 208 -10.02 0.52 -2.20
CA GLU A 208 -9.70 0.62 -3.63
C GLU A 208 -10.72 1.47 -4.40
N LEU A 209 -12.02 1.23 -4.19
CA LEU A 209 -13.09 2.03 -4.80
C LEU A 209 -13.01 3.49 -4.39
N ALA A 210 -12.76 3.79 -3.11
CA ALA A 210 -12.63 5.16 -2.63
C ALA A 210 -11.48 5.91 -3.32
N GLN A 211 -10.31 5.26 -3.47
CA GLN A 211 -9.17 5.83 -4.17
C GLN A 211 -9.43 6.03 -5.67
N ILE A 212 -10.04 5.02 -6.32
CA ILE A 212 -10.39 5.11 -7.75
C ILE A 212 -11.38 6.25 -7.99
N SER A 213 -12.45 6.36 -7.19
CA SER A 213 -13.40 7.46 -7.30
C SER A 213 -12.72 8.82 -7.05
N ALA A 214 -11.74 8.91 -6.14
CA ALA A 214 -10.99 10.14 -5.91
C ALA A 214 -10.12 10.53 -7.13
N VAL A 215 -9.45 9.57 -7.77
CA VAL A 215 -8.66 9.79 -8.99
C VAL A 215 -9.54 10.21 -10.18
N LEU A 216 -10.75 9.67 -10.27
CA LEU A 216 -11.74 10.06 -11.28
C LEU A 216 -12.37 11.44 -11.02
N GLY A 217 -12.05 12.10 -9.90
CA GLY A 217 -12.64 13.37 -9.49
C GLY A 217 -14.06 13.24 -8.91
N GLU A 218 -14.50 12.02 -8.61
CA GLU A 218 -15.80 11.70 -8.03
C GLU A 218 -15.74 11.75 -6.50
N HIS A 219 -15.28 12.88 -5.95
CA HIS A 219 -14.94 13.01 -4.53
C HIS A 219 -16.09 12.67 -3.57
N LYS A 220 -17.34 12.96 -3.92
CA LYS A 220 -18.52 12.53 -3.14
C LYS A 220 -18.64 11.02 -2.99
N ARG A 221 -18.42 10.28 -4.09
CA ARG A 221 -18.47 8.82 -4.08
C ARG A 221 -17.29 8.26 -3.29
N ALA A 222 -16.11 8.86 -3.45
CA ALA A 222 -14.94 8.53 -2.63
C ALA A 222 -15.24 8.68 -1.13
N ILE A 223 -15.83 9.80 -0.72
CA ILE A 223 -16.26 10.05 0.66
C ILE A 223 -17.26 9.00 1.14
N ASP A 224 -18.24 8.61 0.32
CA ASP A 224 -19.23 7.59 0.68
C ASP A 224 -18.59 6.21 0.87
N TYR A 225 -17.61 5.83 0.04
CA TYR A 225 -16.83 4.60 0.24
C TYR A 225 -15.94 4.67 1.48
N PHE A 226 -15.26 5.80 1.73
CA PHE A 226 -14.48 5.98 2.96
C PHE A 226 -15.34 5.93 4.22
N LYS A 227 -16.57 6.47 4.21
CA LYS A 227 -17.51 6.34 5.34
C LYS A 227 -17.92 4.89 5.59
N GLN A 228 -18.13 4.11 4.53
CA GLN A 228 -18.42 2.69 4.66
C GLN A 228 -17.21 1.92 5.20
N LEU A 229 -16.01 2.25 4.73
CA LEU A 229 -14.75 1.69 5.23
C LEU A 229 -14.58 1.99 6.72
N ASP A 230 -14.71 3.25 7.13
CA ASP A 230 -14.60 3.69 8.52
C ASP A 230 -15.61 2.98 9.44
N ALA A 231 -16.82 2.70 8.94
CA ALA A 231 -17.83 1.96 9.68
C ALA A 231 -17.55 0.44 9.78
N LEU A 232 -16.92 -0.14 8.76
CA LEU A 232 -16.62 -1.58 8.68
C LEU A 232 -15.31 -1.94 9.39
N ALA A 233 -14.26 -1.16 9.13
CA ALA A 233 -12.90 -1.32 9.61
C ALA A 233 -12.34 0.05 10.07
N PRO A 234 -12.74 0.54 11.25
CA PRO A 234 -12.25 1.83 11.78
C PRO A 234 -10.73 1.87 11.93
N ASP A 235 -10.08 0.72 12.13
CA ASP A 235 -8.64 0.59 12.31
C ASP A 235 -7.91 0.26 11.00
N PHE A 236 -8.57 0.43 9.84
CA PHE A 236 -7.91 0.24 8.55
C PHE A 236 -6.76 1.26 8.40
N ASP A 237 -5.57 0.80 8.02
CA ASP A 237 -4.41 1.66 7.94
C ASP A 237 -4.40 2.51 6.66
N GLY A 238 -3.96 3.75 6.76
CA GLY A 238 -3.64 4.59 5.58
C GLY A 238 -4.83 5.25 4.87
N TYR A 239 -6.09 5.04 5.27
CA TYR A 239 -7.24 5.71 4.63
C TYR A 239 -7.46 7.17 5.09
N ALA A 240 -6.96 7.56 6.27
CA ALA A 240 -7.23 8.88 6.83
C ALA A 240 -6.74 10.03 5.94
N TYR A 241 -5.55 9.91 5.35
CA TYR A 241 -5.00 10.91 4.44
C TYR A 241 -5.85 11.09 3.15
N PRO A 242 -6.08 10.04 2.32
CA PRO A 242 -6.87 10.19 1.11
C PRO A 242 -8.34 10.53 1.40
N TYR A 243 -8.90 10.08 2.53
CA TYR A 243 -10.24 10.48 2.95
C TYR A 243 -10.30 11.98 3.28
N THR A 244 -9.35 12.46 4.06
CA THR A 244 -9.22 13.90 4.39
C THR A 244 -9.06 14.73 3.11
N GLN A 245 -8.26 14.28 2.16
CA GLN A 245 -8.08 14.98 0.88
C GLN A 245 -9.39 15.05 0.08
N ALA A 246 -10.15 13.95 -0.02
CA ALA A 246 -11.44 13.95 -0.71
C ALA A 246 -12.44 14.93 -0.07
N LEU A 247 -12.44 15.07 1.26
CA LEU A 247 -13.26 16.05 1.98
C LEU A 247 -12.84 17.50 1.68
N ILE A 248 -11.53 17.77 1.54
CA ILE A 248 -11.03 19.10 1.17
C ILE A 248 -11.50 19.49 -0.24
N GLU A 249 -11.45 18.57 -1.21
CA GLU A 249 -11.92 18.84 -2.58
C GLU A 249 -13.42 19.20 -2.63
N GLU A 250 -14.22 18.62 -1.73
CA GLU A 250 -15.63 18.97 -1.55
C GLU A 250 -15.85 20.20 -0.63
N ASN A 251 -14.79 20.87 -0.20
CA ASN A 251 -14.79 22.01 0.72
C ASN A 251 -15.42 21.70 2.10
N GLU A 252 -15.42 20.43 2.52
CA GLU A 252 -15.89 19.99 3.83
C GLU A 252 -14.76 20.07 4.89
N PHE A 253 -14.23 21.28 5.13
CA PHE A 253 -13.06 21.47 5.99
C PHE A 253 -13.24 21.01 7.44
N ASP A 254 -14.43 21.21 8.05
CA ASP A 254 -14.70 20.74 9.42
C ASP A 254 -14.66 19.19 9.51
N SER A 255 -15.28 18.52 8.53
CA SER A 255 -15.25 17.05 8.43
C SER A 255 -13.82 16.56 8.18
N ALA A 256 -13.10 17.20 7.26
CA ALA A 256 -11.71 16.86 6.94
C ALA A 256 -10.82 16.96 8.19
N PHE A 257 -10.98 18.04 8.97
CA PHE A 257 -10.24 18.23 10.20
C PHE A 257 -10.54 17.15 11.25
N ALA A 258 -11.81 16.72 11.37
CA ALA A 258 -12.20 15.66 12.29
C ALA A 258 -11.58 14.31 11.90
N VAL A 259 -11.64 13.93 10.62
CA VAL A 259 -11.04 12.70 10.10
C VAL A 259 -9.53 12.70 10.26
N ALA A 260 -8.86 13.80 9.90
CA ALA A 260 -7.42 13.90 10.02
C ALA A 260 -6.94 13.77 11.48
N LYS A 261 -7.67 14.38 12.42
CA LYS A 261 -7.39 14.25 13.85
C LYS A 261 -7.60 12.83 14.38
N ASP A 262 -8.65 12.15 13.93
CA ASP A 262 -8.87 10.75 14.28
C ASP A 262 -7.73 9.87 13.76
N GLY A 263 -7.33 10.05 12.49
CA GLY A 263 -6.18 9.38 11.90
C GLY A 263 -4.89 9.62 12.67
N LEU A 264 -4.60 10.87 13.05
CA LEU A 264 -3.44 11.21 13.87
C LEU A 264 -3.50 10.66 15.30
N SER A 265 -4.70 10.37 15.82
CA SER A 265 -4.81 9.69 17.12
C SER A 265 -4.36 8.23 17.07
N LYS A 266 -4.51 7.59 15.88
CA LYS A 266 -4.08 6.21 15.59
C LYS A 266 -2.60 6.17 15.18
N ASN A 267 -2.18 7.11 14.34
CA ASN A 267 -0.79 7.28 13.91
C ASN A 267 -0.30 8.72 14.14
N PRO A 268 0.20 9.05 15.35
CA PRO A 268 0.64 10.40 15.69
C PRO A 268 1.90 10.88 14.97
N THR A 269 2.57 10.00 14.22
CA THR A 269 3.84 10.25 13.53
C THR A 269 3.69 10.35 12.01
N ASP A 270 2.47 10.35 11.48
CA ASP A 270 2.20 10.54 10.06
C ASP A 270 2.44 12.02 9.67
N VAL A 271 3.65 12.32 9.19
CA VAL A 271 4.05 13.69 8.82
C VAL A 271 3.19 14.26 7.69
N PRO A 272 2.93 13.54 6.58
CA PRO A 272 2.00 14.00 5.55
C PRO A 272 0.63 14.39 6.11
N LEU A 273 0.06 13.58 7.03
CA LEU A 273 -1.22 13.89 7.65
C LEU A 273 -1.14 15.08 8.62
N LEU A 274 -0.02 15.26 9.34
CA LEU A 274 0.22 16.46 10.17
C LEU A 274 0.26 17.74 9.32
N HIS A 275 0.97 17.71 8.19
CA HIS A 275 1.01 18.83 7.24
C HIS A 275 -0.37 19.14 6.66
N LEU A 276 -1.11 18.10 6.25
CA LEU A 276 -2.47 18.25 5.74
C LEU A 276 -3.40 18.83 6.82
N THR A 277 -3.31 18.34 8.05
CA THR A 277 -4.10 18.82 9.19
C THR A 277 -3.79 20.29 9.51
N SER A 278 -2.52 20.68 9.43
CA SER A 278 -2.11 22.08 9.58
C SER A 278 -2.72 22.99 8.50
N ARG A 279 -2.69 22.57 7.23
CA ARG A 279 -3.31 23.29 6.11
C ARG A 279 -4.82 23.47 6.30
N ILE A 280 -5.51 22.45 6.81
CA ILE A 280 -6.94 22.54 7.12
C ILE A 280 -7.18 23.54 8.26
N ALA A 281 -6.42 23.45 9.34
CA ALA A 281 -6.52 24.39 10.46
C ALA A 281 -6.28 25.85 10.00
N TYR A 282 -5.31 26.06 9.12
CA TYR A 282 -5.03 27.35 8.50
C TYR A 282 -6.24 27.85 7.68
N ALA A 283 -6.83 27.00 6.84
CA ALA A 283 -8.03 27.33 6.07
C ALA A 283 -9.25 27.66 6.95
N LEU A 284 -9.34 27.04 8.12
CA LEU A 284 -10.35 27.33 9.16
C LEU A 284 -10.00 28.56 10.03
N HIS A 285 -8.92 29.29 9.69
CA HIS A 285 -8.40 30.45 10.43
C HIS A 285 -7.96 30.14 11.87
N ASP A 286 -7.69 28.88 12.21
CA ASP A 286 -7.08 28.49 13.48
C ASP A 286 -5.56 28.37 13.32
N LEU A 287 -4.90 29.53 13.29
CA LEU A 287 -3.44 29.62 13.13
C LEU A 287 -2.68 28.89 14.25
N LYS A 288 -3.24 28.85 15.46
CA LYS A 288 -2.62 28.19 16.61
C LYS A 288 -2.64 26.67 16.45
N ALA A 289 -3.77 26.11 16.01
CA ALA A 289 -3.83 24.69 15.70
C ALA A 289 -2.90 24.35 14.52
N SER A 290 -2.87 25.18 13.48
CA SER A 290 -1.96 25.02 12.34
C SER A 290 -0.50 24.94 12.78
N GLU A 291 -0.05 25.86 13.63
CA GLU A 291 1.30 25.85 14.22
C GLU A 291 1.54 24.58 15.05
N THR A 292 0.57 24.18 15.88
CA THR A 292 0.71 23.00 16.76
C THR A 292 1.03 21.73 15.97
N TYR A 293 0.34 21.48 14.85
CA TYR A 293 0.60 20.28 14.04
C TYR A 293 1.93 20.35 13.29
N LEU A 294 2.35 21.54 12.85
CA LEU A 294 3.67 21.70 12.20
C LEU A 294 4.82 21.56 13.20
N VAL A 295 4.67 22.08 14.43
CA VAL A 295 5.66 21.86 15.50
C VAL A 295 5.76 20.39 15.86
N GLN A 296 4.63 19.66 15.91
CA GLN A 296 4.65 18.22 16.08
C GLN A 296 5.37 17.50 14.93
N ALA A 297 5.18 17.94 13.68
CA ALA A 297 5.89 17.40 12.53
C ALA A 297 7.39 17.73 12.56
N LEU A 298 7.78 18.88 13.13
CA LEU A 298 9.17 19.32 13.20
C LEU A 298 10.02 18.40 14.09
N ASP A 299 9.40 17.76 15.09
CA ASP A 299 10.07 16.78 15.95
C ASP A 299 10.35 15.44 15.22
N LEU A 300 9.89 15.28 13.96
CA LEU A 300 10.05 14.08 13.14
C LEU A 300 11.03 14.33 12.00
N ALA A 301 11.68 13.25 11.54
CA ALA A 301 12.73 13.32 10.51
C ALA A 301 12.18 13.32 9.07
N GLU A 302 11.02 12.72 8.85
CA GLU A 302 10.38 12.69 7.53
C GLU A 302 9.91 14.09 7.15
N LEU A 303 10.18 14.53 5.91
CA LEU A 303 9.78 15.86 5.39
C LEU A 303 10.18 17.03 6.32
N HIS A 304 11.32 16.93 6.99
CA HIS A 304 11.77 17.91 7.99
C HIS A 304 11.90 19.33 7.40
N ASP A 305 12.63 19.48 6.29
CA ASP A 305 12.82 20.78 5.63
C ASP A 305 11.51 21.37 5.07
N GLU A 306 10.62 20.52 4.56
CA GLU A 306 9.28 20.95 4.13
C GLU A 306 8.48 21.45 5.34
N THR A 307 8.60 20.81 6.50
CA THR A 307 7.98 21.29 7.75
C THR A 307 8.51 22.67 8.13
N ILE A 308 9.82 22.89 8.03
CA ILE A 308 10.44 24.19 8.28
C ILE A 308 9.94 25.24 7.29
N PHE A 309 9.83 24.88 6.00
CA PHE A 309 9.24 25.76 4.99
C PHE A 309 7.81 26.16 5.35
N LEU A 310 6.94 25.21 5.71
CA LEU A 310 5.56 25.48 6.10
C LEU A 310 5.48 26.35 7.37
N LEU A 311 6.30 26.10 8.39
CA LEU A 311 6.39 26.95 9.58
C LEU A 311 6.87 28.37 9.25
N SER A 312 7.89 28.49 8.40
CA SER A 312 8.41 29.79 7.98
C SER A 312 7.35 30.63 7.25
N ASN A 313 6.53 30.01 6.40
CA ASN A 313 5.39 30.67 5.77
C ASN A 313 4.37 31.16 6.80
N LEU A 314 4.03 30.31 7.78
CA LEU A 314 3.07 30.63 8.83
C LEU A 314 3.55 31.81 9.70
N TYR A 315 4.82 31.80 10.13
CA TYR A 315 5.39 32.87 10.95
C TYR A 315 5.60 34.18 10.17
N LEU A 316 6.00 34.12 8.89
CA LEU A 316 6.05 35.31 8.02
C LEU A 316 4.68 35.99 7.93
N LEU A 317 3.60 35.22 7.76
CA LEU A 317 2.24 35.76 7.73
C LEU A 317 1.85 36.43 9.05
N GLN A 318 2.31 35.89 10.18
CA GLN A 318 2.08 36.45 11.51
C GLN A 318 3.01 37.64 11.83
N ALA A 319 3.95 37.96 10.93
CA ALA A 319 5.04 38.92 11.16
C ALA A 319 5.92 38.58 12.37
N ASP A 320 6.04 37.29 12.71
CA ASP A 320 6.98 36.79 13.73
C ASP A 320 8.32 36.44 13.08
N TYR A 321 9.04 37.48 12.67
CA TYR A 321 10.29 37.35 11.92
C TYR A 321 11.40 36.68 12.75
N GLU A 322 11.42 36.91 14.06
CA GLU A 322 12.32 36.22 14.97
C GLU A 322 12.08 34.71 14.99
N ALA A 323 10.81 34.25 15.01
CA ALA A 323 10.49 32.83 14.92
C ALA A 323 10.96 32.23 13.58
N VAL A 324 10.78 32.94 12.46
CA VAL A 324 11.29 32.50 11.15
C VAL A 324 12.81 32.30 11.19
N ILE A 325 13.56 33.27 11.71
CA ILE A 325 15.03 33.19 11.80
C ILE A 325 15.48 32.04 12.71
N ASN A 326 14.75 31.78 13.79
CA ASN A 326 15.06 30.67 14.70
C ASN A 326 14.91 29.28 14.07
N LEU A 327 14.26 29.16 12.91
CA LEU A 327 14.21 27.93 12.14
C LEU A 327 15.50 27.66 11.35
N ALA A 328 16.30 28.69 11.06
CA ALA A 328 17.49 28.56 10.21
C ALA A 328 18.51 27.50 10.68
N PRO A 329 18.80 27.34 11.99
CA PRO A 329 19.73 26.30 12.45
C PRO A 329 19.19 24.87 12.35
N LEU A 330 17.89 24.70 12.09
CA LEU A 330 17.21 23.41 11.97
C LEU A 330 17.13 22.94 10.52
N LEU A 331 17.34 23.86 9.57
CA LEU A 331 17.18 23.61 8.14
C LEU A 331 18.45 23.02 7.54
N ASP A 332 18.31 21.95 6.75
CA ASP A 332 19.40 21.49 5.90
C ASP A 332 19.58 22.44 4.69
N ASP A 333 20.82 22.66 4.24
CA ASP A 333 21.18 23.73 3.30
C ASP A 333 20.52 23.65 1.90
N ASP A 334 19.85 22.54 1.58
CA ASP A 334 19.29 22.23 0.26
C ASP A 334 17.89 22.82 0.00
N HIS A 335 17.17 23.30 1.00
CA HIS A 335 15.78 23.76 0.83
C HIS A 335 15.64 25.27 0.52
N ALA A 336 15.84 25.62 -0.75
CA ALA A 336 15.93 27.02 -1.22
C ALA A 336 14.73 27.93 -0.84
N LEU A 337 13.49 27.41 -0.87
CA LEU A 337 12.30 28.21 -0.53
C LEU A 337 12.23 28.59 0.96
N ALA A 338 12.65 27.69 1.85
CA ALA A 338 12.68 27.96 3.29
C ALA A 338 13.79 28.98 3.62
N ARG A 339 14.94 28.83 2.97
CA ARG A 339 16.05 29.80 3.07
C ARG A 339 15.63 31.18 2.58
N TRP A 340 14.86 31.25 1.50
CA TRP A 340 14.34 32.52 1.00
C TRP A 340 13.40 33.18 2.02
N ASN A 341 12.50 32.42 2.65
CA ASN A 341 11.64 32.93 3.72
C ASN A 341 12.44 33.47 4.91
N ILE A 342 13.52 32.76 5.31
CA ILE A 342 14.45 33.23 6.35
C ILE A 342 15.14 34.53 5.93
N ALA A 343 15.58 34.64 4.66
CA ALA A 343 16.17 35.86 4.14
C ALA A 343 15.18 37.03 4.18
N LYS A 344 13.91 36.82 3.80
CA LYS A 344 12.83 37.83 3.92
C LYS A 344 12.66 38.30 5.36
N ALA A 345 12.66 37.38 6.34
CA ALA A 345 12.59 37.76 7.75
C ALA A 345 13.78 38.62 8.20
N TYR A 346 15.00 38.32 7.74
CA TYR A 346 16.17 39.19 7.98
C TYR A 346 16.01 40.58 7.36
N VAL A 347 15.42 40.70 6.16
CA VAL A 347 15.15 41.99 5.49
C VAL A 347 14.19 42.85 6.32
N GLU A 348 13.13 42.25 6.86
CA GLU A 348 12.13 42.93 7.70
C GLU A 348 12.71 43.38 9.06
N LEU A 349 13.69 42.64 9.60
CA LEU A 349 14.43 43.04 10.81
C LEU A 349 15.63 43.95 10.53
N GLU A 350 15.74 44.48 9.31
CA GLU A 350 16.84 45.36 8.86
C GLU A 350 18.25 44.75 9.00
N GLN A 351 18.34 43.42 8.97
CA GLN A 351 19.61 42.66 9.04
C GLN A 351 20.14 42.36 7.62
N ASP A 352 20.34 43.42 6.85
CA ASP A 352 20.54 43.36 5.39
C ASP A 352 21.76 42.55 4.95
N THR A 353 22.82 42.52 5.76
CA THR A 353 24.03 41.75 5.47
C THR A 353 23.79 40.24 5.57
N ALA A 354 22.98 39.81 6.54
CA ALA A 354 22.64 38.40 6.72
C ALA A 354 21.66 37.96 5.63
N ALA A 355 20.65 38.79 5.34
CA ALA A 355 19.75 38.56 4.22
C ALA A 355 20.52 38.41 2.90
N LEU A 356 21.38 39.38 2.55
CA LEU A 356 22.12 39.38 1.29
C LEU A 356 22.97 38.12 1.10
N ALA A 357 23.63 37.63 2.16
CA ALA A 357 24.42 36.40 2.06
C ALA A 357 23.56 35.20 1.65
N ILE A 358 22.35 35.07 2.20
CA ILE A 358 21.43 33.99 1.82
C ILE A 358 20.92 34.18 0.38
N TYR A 359 20.59 35.41 -0.01
CA TYR A 359 20.20 35.70 -1.40
C TYR A 359 21.31 35.37 -2.40
N ASP A 360 22.57 35.72 -2.12
CA ASP A 360 23.73 35.40 -2.97
C ASP A 360 23.91 33.89 -3.17
N GLU A 361 23.57 33.08 -2.16
CA GLU A 361 23.61 31.63 -2.24
C GLU A 361 22.42 31.05 -3.03
N ILE A 362 21.21 31.59 -2.85
CA ILE A 362 20.01 31.16 -3.59
C ILE A 362 20.12 31.50 -5.09
N ASP A 363 20.81 32.58 -5.44
CA ASP A 363 21.12 32.96 -6.84
C ASP A 363 21.97 31.89 -7.58
N GLN A 364 22.52 30.91 -6.87
CA GLN A 364 23.22 29.76 -7.44
C GLN A 364 22.36 28.48 -7.49
N SER A 365 21.09 28.58 -7.12
CA SER A 365 20.14 27.47 -7.03
C SER A 365 19.13 27.47 -8.18
N VAL A 366 18.18 26.52 -8.13
CA VAL A 366 17.06 26.44 -9.07
C VAL A 366 16.14 27.66 -9.05
N LEU A 367 16.22 28.51 -8.01
CA LEU A 367 15.42 29.73 -7.89
C LEU A 367 16.04 30.94 -8.59
N ALA A 368 17.25 30.85 -9.15
CA ALA A 368 17.95 31.98 -9.76
C ALA A 368 17.15 32.68 -10.87
N ASP A 369 16.35 31.93 -11.63
CA ASP A 369 15.51 32.47 -12.70
C ASP A 369 14.06 32.80 -12.26
N ASN A 370 13.72 32.60 -10.98
CA ASN A 370 12.38 32.88 -10.47
C ASN A 370 12.14 34.41 -10.41
N PRO A 371 11.11 34.96 -11.07
CA PRO A 371 10.90 36.40 -11.12
C PRO A 371 10.67 37.06 -9.76
N GLU A 372 9.91 36.42 -8.86
CA GLU A 372 9.68 36.98 -7.52
C GLU A 372 10.97 37.03 -6.71
N PHE A 373 11.80 35.98 -6.82
CA PHE A 373 13.13 35.95 -6.20
C PHE A 373 14.05 37.04 -6.77
N LEU A 374 14.10 37.21 -8.10
CA LEU A 374 14.94 38.21 -8.75
C LEU A 374 14.59 39.64 -8.33
N LEU A 375 13.30 39.93 -8.13
CA LEU A 375 12.84 41.23 -7.66
C LEU A 375 13.26 41.47 -6.19
N ASP A 376 13.00 40.50 -5.30
CA ASP A 376 13.42 40.56 -3.90
C ASP A 376 14.96 40.70 -3.77
N TYR A 377 15.70 39.96 -4.61
CA TYR A 377 17.16 40.00 -4.66
C TYR A 377 17.67 41.36 -5.14
N ALA A 378 17.04 41.94 -6.17
CA ALA A 378 17.38 43.29 -6.62
C ALA A 378 17.20 44.32 -5.50
N HIS A 379 16.11 44.25 -4.74
CA HIS A 379 15.87 45.16 -3.62
C HIS A 379 16.96 45.06 -2.55
N ILE A 380 17.36 43.84 -2.16
CA ILE A 380 18.41 43.69 -1.14
C ILE A 380 19.80 44.09 -1.66
N LEU A 381 20.09 43.87 -2.96
CA LEU A 381 21.32 44.35 -3.60
C LEU A 381 21.41 45.87 -3.58
N ILE A 382 20.30 46.58 -3.83
CA ILE A 382 20.23 48.04 -3.76
C ILE A 382 20.49 48.54 -2.33
N ARG A 383 19.83 47.94 -1.33
CA ARG A 383 20.02 48.29 0.10
C ARG A 383 21.47 48.14 0.54
N ASN A 384 22.20 47.20 -0.05
CA ASN A 384 23.62 46.95 0.22
C ASN A 384 24.59 47.66 -0.76
N GLY A 385 24.10 48.55 -1.62
CA GLY A 385 24.93 49.35 -2.53
C GLY A 385 25.50 48.59 -3.74
N ARG A 386 25.02 47.37 -4.02
CA ARG A 386 25.43 46.55 -5.18
C ARG A 386 24.61 46.88 -6.43
N ALA A 387 24.61 48.16 -6.84
CA ALA A 387 23.75 48.68 -7.90
C ALA A 387 23.93 47.98 -9.27
N ASN A 388 25.17 47.61 -9.63
CA ASN A 388 25.43 46.89 -10.89
C ASN A 388 24.80 45.50 -10.91
N ASP A 389 24.89 44.78 -9.79
CA ASP A 389 24.32 43.44 -9.65
C ASP A 389 22.79 43.53 -9.58
N ALA A 390 22.25 44.52 -8.87
CA ALA A 390 20.82 44.80 -8.85
C ALA A 390 20.27 45.06 -10.26
N LYS A 391 21.02 45.81 -11.09
CA LYS A 391 20.65 46.09 -12.47
C LYS A 391 20.65 44.82 -13.33
N LEU A 392 21.59 43.89 -13.09
CA LEU A 392 21.59 42.58 -13.74
C LEU A 392 20.36 41.76 -13.35
N SER A 393 20.06 41.67 -12.05
CA SER A 393 18.87 40.97 -11.53
C SER A 393 17.57 41.55 -12.11
N LEU A 394 17.42 42.88 -12.11
CA LEU A 394 16.27 43.56 -12.70
C LEU A 394 16.15 43.35 -14.22
N THR A 395 17.28 43.22 -14.93
CA THR A 395 17.26 42.89 -16.36
C THR A 395 16.66 41.52 -16.59
N GLN A 396 17.04 40.52 -15.79
CA GLN A 396 16.49 39.17 -15.86
C GLN A 396 15.01 39.16 -15.46
N TYR A 397 14.65 39.87 -14.39
CA TYR A 397 13.26 40.03 -13.95
C TYR A 397 12.36 40.62 -15.04
N LEU A 398 12.75 41.77 -15.62
CA LEU A 398 11.98 42.48 -16.64
C LEU A 398 11.92 41.73 -17.98
N ALA A 399 12.81 40.75 -18.21
CA ALA A 399 12.69 39.86 -19.37
C ALA A 399 11.48 38.93 -19.22
N SER A 400 11.15 38.54 -17.98
CA SER A 400 10.02 37.68 -17.64
C SER A 400 8.75 38.47 -17.35
N VAL A 401 8.86 39.65 -16.73
CA VAL A 401 7.75 40.53 -16.34
C VAL A 401 7.95 41.93 -16.94
N PRO A 402 7.82 42.09 -18.27
CA PRO A 402 8.18 43.34 -18.94
C PRO A 402 7.25 44.50 -18.62
N ASP A 403 6.02 44.25 -18.15
CA ASP A 403 5.00 45.28 -17.91
C ASP A 403 5.02 45.84 -16.48
N ASP A 404 5.97 45.44 -15.62
CA ASP A 404 6.11 46.01 -14.28
C ASP A 404 6.74 47.41 -14.34
N GLU A 405 5.89 48.45 -14.31
CA GLU A 405 6.29 49.85 -14.35
C GLU A 405 7.19 50.25 -13.16
N ASN A 406 6.95 49.69 -11.97
CA ASN A 406 7.74 50.01 -10.77
C ASN A 406 9.17 49.47 -10.90
N ALA A 407 9.30 48.22 -11.39
CA ALA A 407 10.61 47.61 -11.61
C ALA A 407 11.38 48.31 -12.75
N GLN A 408 10.68 48.78 -13.80
CA GLN A 408 11.31 49.59 -14.85
C GLN A 408 11.82 50.94 -14.32
N GLU A 409 11.03 51.63 -13.49
CA GLU A 409 11.45 52.87 -12.84
C GLU A 409 12.70 52.63 -11.98
N LEU A 410 12.64 51.61 -11.11
CA LEU A 410 13.77 51.20 -10.27
C LEU A 410 15.03 50.89 -11.10
N PHE A 411 14.89 50.17 -12.22
CA PHE A 411 16.00 49.86 -13.12
C PHE A 411 16.65 51.13 -13.72
N ASN A 412 15.84 52.12 -14.09
CA ASN A 412 16.30 53.37 -14.70
C ASN A 412 17.00 54.30 -13.69
N GLU A 413 16.63 54.22 -12.41
CA GLU A 413 17.25 55.00 -11.33
C GLU A 413 18.66 54.50 -10.95
N LEU A 414 18.99 53.23 -11.24
CA LEU A 414 20.30 52.65 -11.00
C LEU A 414 21.33 53.17 -12.02
N ILE A 415 22.17 54.12 -11.59
CA ILE A 415 23.24 54.78 -12.37
C ILE A 415 24.41 53.83 -12.65
#